data_AF-A0AAP4PI01-F1
#
_entry.id   AF-A0AAP4PI01-F1
#
_cell.length_a   1.000
_cell.length_b   1.000
_cell.length_c   1.000
_cell.angle_alpha   90.00
_cell.angle_beta   90.00
_cell.angle_gamma   90.00
#
_symmetry.space_group_name_H-M   'P 1'
#
loop_
_entity.id
_entity.type
_entity.pdbx_description
1 polymer ?
#
loop_
_entity_poly.entity_id
_entity_poly.type
_entity_poly.pdbx_seq_one_letter_code
_entity_poly.pdbx_strand_id
1 'polypeptide(L)'
;MRIGFIGDIVGRPGRKIIKENLIKIKAEFNIDFIIANGENASHGFGLTVESSKELFKSGIDLITGGNHSFDKKKDMLALLETSNVLRPDNYPQGLVGSGVKICEIKDEKLAVINLMGQYGMPIVENPFNWAKNLILKLQEENIKNIFVDFHAEATSEKRVLLMLLKNQVSAICGTHTHVGTDDLQIFENTAYLTDIGLTGCYDNVIGMDAKIPIQKATTGISGHFEVPNSCKSILQMMVVDIEDGIAKDSFKIKKYCNNANLMITQAIII
;
A
#
# COMPACT_ATOMS: atom_id res chain seq x y z
N MET A 1 6.09 -10.22 15.31
CA MET A 1 5.00 -10.50 14.32
C MET A 1 5.54 -10.40 12.89
N ARG A 2 4.94 -11.10 11.93
CA ARG A 2 5.28 -11.02 10.49
C ARG A 2 4.18 -10.34 9.69
N ILE A 3 4.49 -9.23 9.03
CA ILE A 3 3.53 -8.39 8.31
C ILE A 3 3.76 -8.47 6.81
N GLY A 4 2.69 -8.70 6.05
CA GLY A 4 2.70 -8.60 4.58
C GLY A 4 2.02 -7.31 4.13
N PHE A 5 2.63 -6.59 3.18
CA PHE A 5 2.08 -5.39 2.57
C PHE A 5 2.02 -5.54 1.05
N ILE A 6 0.81 -5.50 0.49
CA ILE A 6 0.56 -5.61 -0.95
C ILE A 6 0.40 -4.21 -1.54
N GLY A 7 1.10 -3.96 -2.65
CA GLY A 7 1.00 -2.70 -3.39
C GLY A 7 -0.33 -2.49 -4.10
N ASP A 8 -0.43 -1.37 -4.82
CA ASP A 8 -1.66 -0.84 -5.40
C ASP A 8 -2.44 -1.90 -6.18
N ILE A 9 -3.59 -2.33 -5.65
CA ILE A 9 -4.42 -3.34 -6.29
C ILE A 9 -5.19 -2.68 -7.43
N VAL A 10 -4.87 -3.03 -8.69
CA VAL A 10 -5.48 -2.41 -9.87
C VAL A 10 -6.51 -3.33 -10.50
N GLY A 11 -7.78 -2.96 -10.31
CA GLY A 11 -8.94 -3.57 -10.96
C GLY A 11 -9.08 -5.09 -10.79
N ARG A 12 -9.91 -5.70 -11.65
CA ARG A 12 -10.19 -7.14 -11.62
C ARG A 12 -8.93 -8.01 -11.73
N PRO A 13 -7.93 -7.71 -12.58
CA PRO A 13 -6.71 -8.52 -12.68
C PRO A 13 -5.93 -8.58 -11.35
N GLY A 14 -5.83 -7.46 -10.63
CA GLY A 14 -5.20 -7.39 -9.30
C GLY A 14 -5.95 -8.23 -8.26
N ARG A 15 -7.28 -8.06 -8.17
CA ARG A 15 -8.09 -8.87 -7.23
C ARG A 15 -8.03 -10.36 -7.55
N LYS A 16 -8.01 -10.73 -8.83
CA LYS A 16 -7.93 -12.12 -9.28
C LYS A 16 -6.63 -12.79 -8.85
N ILE A 17 -5.47 -12.17 -9.11
CA ILE A 17 -4.18 -12.80 -8.77
C ILE A 17 -4.01 -12.93 -7.25
N ILE A 18 -4.56 -11.99 -6.47
CA ILE A 18 -4.63 -12.09 -5.01
C ILE A 18 -5.46 -13.29 -4.59
N LYS A 19 -6.70 -13.40 -5.08
CA LYS A 19 -7.61 -14.50 -4.75
C LYS A 19 -7.01 -15.89 -5.03
N GLU A 20 -6.21 -16.00 -6.09
CA GLU A 20 -5.60 -17.27 -6.51
C GLU A 20 -4.38 -17.68 -5.68
N ASN A 21 -3.66 -16.72 -5.08
CA ASN A 21 -2.32 -16.96 -4.51
C ASN A 21 -2.17 -16.59 -3.04
N LEU A 22 -2.89 -15.58 -2.54
CA LEU A 22 -2.59 -14.94 -1.26
C LEU A 22 -2.69 -15.89 -0.06
N ILE A 23 -3.70 -16.77 -0.02
CA ILE A 23 -3.87 -17.74 1.07
C ILE A 23 -2.67 -18.69 1.15
N LYS A 24 -2.15 -19.14 0.00
CA LYS A 24 -0.98 -20.02 -0.05
C LYS A 24 0.28 -19.29 0.39
N ILE A 25 0.49 -18.06 -0.09
CA ILE A 25 1.62 -17.21 0.31
C ILE A 25 1.57 -16.92 1.82
N LYS A 26 0.40 -16.56 2.36
CA LYS A 26 0.21 -16.32 3.80
C LYS A 26 0.64 -17.53 4.64
N ALA A 27 0.23 -18.73 4.22
CA ALA A 27 0.62 -19.97 4.90
C ALA A 27 2.09 -20.32 4.73
N GLU A 28 2.64 -20.22 3.51
CA GLU A 28 4.03 -20.56 3.19
C GLU A 28 5.03 -19.70 3.98
N PHE A 29 4.76 -18.41 4.11
CA PHE A 29 5.63 -17.47 4.82
C PHE A 29 5.20 -17.18 6.25
N ASN A 30 4.17 -17.86 6.78
CA ASN A 30 3.63 -17.62 8.13
C ASN A 30 3.34 -16.13 8.40
N ILE A 31 2.65 -15.46 7.48
CA ILE A 31 2.33 -14.03 7.61
C ILE A 31 1.14 -13.89 8.58
N ASP A 32 1.35 -13.09 9.63
CA ASP A 32 0.38 -12.92 10.71
C ASP A 32 -0.75 -11.94 10.32
N PHE A 33 -0.39 -10.87 9.62
CA PHE A 33 -1.31 -9.79 9.26
C PHE A 33 -0.96 -9.22 7.89
N ILE A 34 -1.97 -9.00 7.06
CA ILE A 34 -1.82 -8.54 5.68
C ILE A 34 -2.51 -7.20 5.50
N ILE A 35 -1.71 -6.21 5.14
CA ILE A 35 -2.14 -4.88 4.72
C ILE A 35 -2.09 -4.84 3.18
N ALA A 36 -3.03 -4.14 2.55
CA ALA A 36 -2.99 -3.94 1.10
C ALA A 36 -3.47 -2.54 0.70
N ASN A 37 -2.81 -1.92 -0.26
CA ASN A 37 -3.31 -0.68 -0.83
C ASN A 37 -4.42 -0.95 -1.86
N GLY A 38 -5.64 -0.51 -1.55
CA GLY A 38 -6.85 -0.78 -2.33
C GLY A 38 -7.34 0.37 -3.19
N GLU A 39 -6.56 1.45 -3.37
CA GLU A 39 -7.08 2.69 -3.95
C GLU A 39 -7.55 2.56 -5.41
N ASN A 40 -7.07 1.55 -6.15
CA ASN A 40 -7.40 1.31 -7.56
C ASN A 40 -8.21 0.02 -7.79
N ALA A 41 -8.73 -0.58 -6.72
CA ALA A 41 -9.25 -1.94 -6.75
C ALA A 41 -10.55 -2.07 -7.57
N SER A 42 -11.32 -0.99 -7.76
CA SER A 42 -12.61 -1.00 -8.46
C SER A 42 -12.53 -0.30 -9.81
N HIS A 43 -12.39 -1.08 -10.89
CA HIS A 43 -12.26 -0.57 -12.27
C HIS A 43 -11.10 0.43 -12.44
N GLY A 44 -10.05 0.30 -11.64
CA GLY A 44 -8.85 1.14 -11.72
C GLY A 44 -8.91 2.40 -10.86
N PHE A 45 -10.05 2.75 -10.26
CA PHE A 45 -10.23 3.98 -9.48
C PHE A 45 -11.20 3.79 -8.31
N GLY A 46 -10.71 3.94 -7.10
CA GLY A 46 -11.43 3.79 -5.84
C GLY A 46 -11.75 2.34 -5.44
N LEU A 47 -12.48 2.22 -4.35
CA LEU A 47 -12.86 0.96 -3.72
C LEU A 47 -14.37 0.90 -3.45
N THR A 48 -15.04 -0.11 -4.00
CA THR A 48 -16.45 -0.42 -3.74
C THR A 48 -16.59 -1.40 -2.58
N VAL A 49 -17.75 -1.42 -1.93
CA VAL A 49 -18.06 -2.38 -0.84
C VAL A 49 -17.96 -3.84 -1.31
N GLU A 50 -18.34 -4.12 -2.56
CA GLU A 50 -18.22 -5.46 -3.12
C GLU A 50 -16.75 -5.88 -3.31
N SER A 51 -15.94 -4.97 -3.83
CA SER A 51 -14.53 -5.24 -4.10
C SER A 51 -13.73 -5.41 -2.81
N SER A 52 -14.04 -4.64 -1.76
CA SER A 52 -13.40 -4.81 -0.45
C SER A 52 -13.74 -6.16 0.19
N LYS A 53 -15.00 -6.61 0.09
CA LYS A 53 -15.42 -7.94 0.56
C LYS A 53 -14.66 -9.08 -0.13
N GLU A 54 -14.43 -8.97 -1.45
CA GLU A 54 -13.62 -9.93 -2.21
C GLU A 54 -12.18 -9.99 -1.68
N LEU A 55 -11.58 -8.83 -1.40
CA LEU A 55 -10.22 -8.71 -0.90
C LEU A 55 -10.07 -9.26 0.53
N PHE A 56 -10.97 -8.89 1.45
CA PHE A 56 -10.98 -9.44 2.81
C PHE A 56 -11.16 -10.96 2.80
N LYS A 57 -12.07 -11.50 1.97
CA LYS A 57 -12.27 -12.95 1.80
C LYS A 57 -11.02 -13.66 1.27
N SER A 58 -10.13 -12.94 0.59
CA SER A 58 -8.88 -13.49 0.04
C SER A 58 -7.73 -13.51 1.06
N GLY A 59 -7.95 -12.99 2.28
CA GLY A 59 -6.98 -13.04 3.38
C GLY A 59 -6.27 -11.72 3.69
N ILE A 60 -6.73 -10.60 3.12
CA ILE A 60 -6.31 -9.25 3.53
C ILE A 60 -7.00 -8.91 4.85
N ASP A 61 -6.28 -8.29 5.79
CA ASP A 61 -6.78 -7.97 7.13
C ASP A 61 -7.11 -6.46 7.26
N LEU A 62 -6.39 -5.59 6.54
CA LEU A 62 -6.58 -4.14 6.52
C LEU A 62 -6.30 -3.57 5.12
N ILE A 63 -7.13 -2.65 4.65
CA ILE A 63 -6.94 -1.97 3.37
C ILE A 63 -6.57 -0.50 3.60
N THR A 64 -5.49 -0.04 2.99
CA THR A 64 -5.12 1.38 2.91
C THR A 64 -5.59 2.00 1.59
N GLY A 65 -5.59 3.33 1.52
CA GLY A 65 -6.01 4.09 0.35
C GLY A 65 -4.89 4.97 -0.22
N GLY A 66 -5.32 5.99 -0.97
CA GLY A 66 -4.45 6.93 -1.66
C GLY A 66 -5.25 8.10 -2.24
N ASN A 67 -4.78 8.70 -3.33
CA ASN A 67 -5.47 9.80 -3.98
C ASN A 67 -6.81 9.39 -4.62
N HIS A 68 -6.99 8.12 -4.97
CA HIS A 68 -8.24 7.61 -5.55
C HIS A 68 -9.25 7.09 -4.52
N SER A 69 -8.97 7.23 -3.21
CA SER A 69 -9.84 6.74 -2.12
C SER A 69 -11.32 7.15 -2.30
N PHE A 70 -11.56 8.38 -2.76
CA PHE A 70 -12.92 8.94 -2.88
C PHE A 70 -13.52 8.87 -4.29
N ASP A 71 -12.94 8.15 -5.25
CA ASP A 71 -13.55 8.03 -6.59
C ASP A 71 -14.82 7.18 -6.59
N LYS A 72 -15.02 6.37 -5.54
CA LYS A 72 -16.27 5.66 -5.21
C LYS A 72 -16.87 6.21 -3.91
N LYS A 73 -17.10 7.53 -3.84
CA LYS A 73 -17.50 8.28 -2.63
C LYS A 73 -18.48 7.54 -1.70
N LYS A 74 -19.64 7.13 -2.23
CA LYS A 74 -20.69 6.48 -1.43
C LYS A 74 -20.19 5.20 -0.75
N ASP A 75 -19.49 4.36 -1.50
CA ASP A 75 -18.90 3.12 -0.98
C ASP A 75 -17.79 3.40 0.02
N MET A 76 -16.88 4.34 -0.30
CA MET A 76 -15.76 4.65 0.58
C MET A 76 -16.23 5.19 1.93
N LEU A 77 -17.24 6.07 1.97
CA LEU A 77 -17.81 6.57 3.22
C LEU A 77 -18.39 5.43 4.07
N ALA A 78 -19.13 4.49 3.45
CA ALA A 78 -19.66 3.32 4.16
C ALA A 78 -18.55 2.39 4.68
N LEU A 79 -17.46 2.23 3.91
CA LEU A 79 -16.31 1.42 4.30
C LEU A 79 -15.55 2.02 5.47
N LEU A 80 -15.34 3.34 5.47
CA LEU A 80 -14.65 4.08 6.53
C LEU A 80 -15.39 4.03 7.87
N GLU A 81 -16.71 3.81 7.86
CA GLU A 81 -17.51 3.66 9.08
C GLU A 81 -17.49 2.24 9.66
N THR A 82 -17.46 1.22 8.80
CA THR A 82 -17.84 -0.16 9.19
C THR A 82 -16.77 -1.21 8.95
N SER A 83 -15.72 -0.89 8.21
CA SER A 83 -14.73 -1.87 7.73
C SER A 83 -13.32 -1.51 8.16
N ASN A 84 -12.41 -2.48 8.08
CA ASN A 84 -10.97 -2.24 8.25
C ASN A 84 -10.39 -1.59 6.99
N VAL A 85 -10.77 -0.34 6.73
CA VAL A 85 -10.32 0.47 5.61
C VAL A 85 -9.82 1.81 6.14
N LEU A 86 -8.65 2.24 5.65
CA LEU A 86 -8.04 3.53 5.94
C LEU A 86 -8.07 4.43 4.70
N ARG A 87 -8.04 5.74 4.95
CA ARG A 87 -7.74 6.78 3.96
C ARG A 87 -6.48 7.54 4.41
N PRO A 88 -5.81 8.33 3.57
CA PRO A 88 -4.66 9.12 4.02
C PRO A 88 -4.97 9.97 5.25
N ASP A 89 -4.17 9.88 6.31
CA ASP A 89 -4.46 10.49 7.60
C ASP A 89 -4.39 12.03 7.54
N ASN A 90 -3.47 12.54 6.74
CA ASN A 90 -3.24 13.96 6.49
C ASN A 90 -4.23 14.59 5.48
N TYR A 91 -5.38 13.96 5.24
CA TYR A 91 -6.47 14.60 4.49
C TYR A 91 -7.06 15.78 5.30
N PRO A 92 -7.53 16.86 4.66
CA PRO A 92 -8.15 17.98 5.37
C PRO A 92 -9.27 17.55 6.33
N GLN A 93 -9.40 18.27 7.44
CA GLN A 93 -10.42 18.00 8.46
C GLN A 93 -11.85 18.09 7.88
N GLY A 94 -12.75 17.25 8.40
CA GLY A 94 -14.18 17.25 8.03
C GLY A 94 -14.68 15.99 7.33
N LEU A 95 -13.84 14.95 7.22
CA LEU A 95 -14.24 13.64 6.69
C LEU A 95 -14.29 12.56 7.78
N VAL A 96 -15.18 11.61 7.59
CA VAL A 96 -15.30 10.41 8.42
C VAL A 96 -14.13 9.44 8.19
N GLY A 97 -13.96 8.49 9.11
CA GLY A 97 -12.90 7.50 9.06
C GLY A 97 -11.55 8.01 9.56
N SER A 98 -10.61 7.08 9.65
CA SER A 98 -9.27 7.28 10.18
C SER A 98 -8.22 6.97 9.11
N GLY A 99 -7.03 7.59 9.20
CA GLY A 99 -5.85 7.10 8.51
C GLY A 99 -4.91 6.28 9.39
N VAL A 100 -5.35 5.98 10.62
CA VAL A 100 -4.62 5.15 11.59
C VAL A 100 -5.51 4.04 12.12
N LYS A 101 -5.00 2.81 12.15
CA LYS A 101 -5.61 1.67 12.85
C LYS A 101 -4.59 1.05 13.80
N ILE A 102 -4.99 0.83 15.04
CA ILE A 102 -4.23 0.01 16.00
C ILE A 102 -4.85 -1.38 16.00
N CYS A 103 -4.03 -2.38 15.69
CA CYS A 103 -4.40 -3.79 15.64
C CYS A 103 -3.65 -4.55 16.74
N GLU A 104 -4.29 -5.55 17.34
CA GLU A 104 -3.65 -6.47 18.29
C GLU A 104 -3.31 -7.77 17.55
N ILE A 105 -2.02 -8.12 17.53
CA ILE A 105 -1.46 -9.26 16.79
C ILE A 105 -0.49 -9.97 17.72
N LYS A 106 -0.79 -11.22 18.10
CA LYS A 106 0.04 -12.03 19.02
C LYS A 106 0.42 -11.26 20.30
N ASP A 107 -0.58 -10.66 20.96
CA ASP A 107 -0.43 -9.88 22.20
C ASP A 107 0.42 -8.59 22.08
N GLU A 108 0.81 -8.21 20.86
CA GLU A 108 1.48 -6.94 20.57
C GLU A 108 0.56 -5.99 19.78
N LYS A 109 0.72 -4.69 20.00
CA LYS A 109 0.00 -3.66 19.23
C LYS A 109 0.80 -3.28 17.99
N LEU A 110 0.13 -3.19 16.85
CA LEU A 110 0.64 -2.63 15.58
C LEU A 110 -0.21 -1.43 15.19
N ALA A 111 0.40 -0.25 15.04
CA ALA A 111 -0.23 0.87 14.34
C ALA A 111 0.06 0.78 12.84
N VAL A 112 -1.00 0.81 12.03
CA VAL A 112 -0.90 0.98 10.59
C VAL A 112 -1.37 2.38 10.24
N ILE A 113 -0.54 3.11 9.50
CA ILE A 113 -0.75 4.50 9.13
C ILE A 113 -0.75 4.59 7.60
N ASN A 114 -1.72 5.29 7.04
CA ASN A 114 -1.72 5.67 5.63
C ASN A 114 -1.52 7.19 5.53
N LEU A 115 -0.56 7.64 4.73
CA LEU A 115 -0.27 9.06 4.49
C LEU A 115 -0.14 9.32 3.00
N MET A 116 -0.38 10.57 2.59
CA MET A 116 -0.24 11.00 1.20
C MET A 116 0.81 12.10 1.05
N GLY A 117 1.66 11.98 0.03
CA GLY A 117 2.60 13.03 -0.37
C GLY A 117 1.88 14.27 -0.92
N GLN A 118 2.63 15.33 -1.23
CA GLN A 118 2.06 16.60 -1.72
C GLN A 118 2.60 17.00 -3.09
N TYR A 119 3.80 16.54 -3.48
CA TYR A 119 4.36 16.87 -4.80
C TYR A 119 3.60 16.12 -5.91
N GLY A 120 2.88 16.87 -6.76
CA GLY A 120 2.08 16.29 -7.85
C GLY A 120 0.79 15.59 -7.39
N MET A 121 0.45 15.71 -6.10
CA MET A 121 -0.67 15.03 -5.46
C MET A 121 -1.80 16.01 -5.10
N PRO A 122 -3.01 15.52 -4.74
CA PRO A 122 -4.07 16.38 -4.20
C PRO A 122 -3.63 17.16 -2.95
N ILE A 123 -4.32 18.27 -2.67
CA ILE A 123 -4.02 19.12 -1.52
C ILE A 123 -4.34 18.38 -0.21
N VAL A 124 -3.33 18.28 0.65
CA VAL A 124 -3.37 17.66 1.98
C VAL A 124 -2.63 18.51 2.99
N GLU A 125 -2.82 18.20 4.27
CA GLU A 125 -1.96 18.73 5.34
C GLU A 125 -0.52 18.26 5.11
N ASN A 126 0.45 19.09 5.52
CA ASN A 126 1.87 18.82 5.27
C ASN A 126 2.26 17.43 5.79
N PRO A 127 2.68 16.48 4.94
CA PRO A 127 2.85 15.08 5.32
C PRO A 127 3.93 14.87 6.37
N PHE A 128 4.98 15.70 6.37
CA PHE A 128 6.13 15.55 7.25
C PHE A 128 5.82 16.01 8.67
N ASN A 129 5.23 17.20 8.81
CA ASN A 129 4.80 17.73 10.11
C ASN A 129 3.69 16.85 10.70
N TRP A 130 2.75 16.41 9.86
CA TRP A 130 1.67 15.52 10.27
C TRP A 130 2.21 14.19 10.79
N ALA A 131 3.07 13.53 10.01
CA ALA A 131 3.68 12.27 10.41
C ALA A 131 4.46 12.41 11.71
N LYS A 132 5.31 13.43 11.85
CA LYS A 132 6.09 13.67 13.07
C LYS A 132 5.20 13.74 14.31
N ASN A 133 4.14 14.55 14.27
CA ASN A 133 3.22 14.71 15.41
C ASN A 133 2.45 13.41 15.72
N LEU A 134 2.02 12.72 14.66
CA LEU A 134 1.28 11.46 14.80
C LEU A 134 2.14 10.35 15.43
N ILE A 135 3.38 10.19 14.97
CA ILE A 135 4.30 9.17 15.51
C ILE A 135 4.61 9.45 16.98
N LEU A 136 4.88 10.71 17.34
CA LEU A 136 5.12 11.09 18.75
C LEU A 136 3.93 10.71 19.64
N LYS A 137 2.70 11.01 19.21
CA LYS A 137 1.49 10.64 19.95
C LYS A 137 1.35 9.13 20.14
N LEU A 138 1.60 8.34 19.10
CA LEU A 138 1.53 6.87 19.18
C LEU A 138 2.57 6.31 20.16
N GLN A 139 3.78 6.88 20.17
CA GLN A 139 4.84 6.48 21.09
C GLN A 139 4.52 6.85 22.55
N GLU A 140 3.91 8.02 22.79
CA GLU A 140 3.40 8.40 24.12
C GLU A 140 2.32 7.43 24.65
N GLU A 141 1.55 6.83 23.73
CA GLU A 141 0.58 5.76 24.03
C GLU A 141 1.24 4.35 24.12
N ASN A 142 2.58 4.27 24.15
CA ASN A 142 3.38 3.05 24.21
C ASN A 142 3.13 2.10 23.02
N ILE A 143 2.85 2.64 21.83
CA ILE A 143 2.73 1.88 20.59
C ILE A 143 4.06 1.96 19.85
N LYS A 144 4.80 0.85 19.86
CA LYS A 144 6.16 0.78 19.29
C LYS A 144 6.17 0.25 17.86
N ASN A 145 5.35 -0.75 17.56
CA ASN A 145 5.28 -1.33 16.23
C ASN A 145 4.44 -0.42 15.32
N ILE A 146 5.08 0.21 14.34
CA ILE A 146 4.43 1.17 13.44
C ILE A 146 4.78 0.85 12.00
N PHE A 147 3.75 0.63 11.18
CA PHE A 147 3.85 0.44 9.73
C PHE A 147 3.24 1.64 9.00
N VAL A 148 3.98 2.25 8.09
CA VAL A 148 3.54 3.40 7.30
C VAL A 148 3.43 3.03 5.83
N ASP A 149 2.21 3.14 5.28
CA ASP A 149 1.96 3.23 3.85
C ASP A 149 2.01 4.71 3.43
N PHE A 150 3.06 5.08 2.68
CA PHE A 150 3.24 6.45 2.19
C PHE A 150 2.97 6.56 0.68
N HIS A 151 1.77 7.00 0.36
CA HIS A 151 1.24 7.11 -0.99
C HIS A 151 1.68 8.43 -1.65
N ALA A 152 2.75 8.40 -2.45
CA ALA A 152 3.39 9.62 -2.96
C ALA A 152 4.08 9.41 -4.31
N GLU A 153 4.12 10.47 -5.13
CA GLU A 153 4.78 10.47 -6.44
C GLU A 153 6.31 10.65 -6.32
N ALA A 154 6.74 11.70 -5.63
CA ALA A 154 8.16 12.08 -5.60
C ALA A 154 8.99 11.13 -4.73
N THR A 155 10.00 10.49 -5.35
CA THR A 155 10.99 9.67 -4.63
C THR A 155 11.74 10.46 -3.55
N SER A 156 11.94 11.77 -3.77
CA SER A 156 12.53 12.66 -2.77
C SER A 156 11.66 12.79 -1.52
N GLU A 157 10.34 12.96 -1.64
CA GLU A 157 9.44 13.01 -0.49
C GLU A 157 9.47 11.68 0.29
N LYS A 158 9.44 10.55 -0.43
CA LYS A 158 9.54 9.22 0.17
C LYS A 158 10.85 9.01 0.93
N ARG A 159 11.97 9.50 0.40
CA ARG A 159 13.27 9.42 1.09
C ARG A 159 13.39 10.39 2.26
N VAL A 160 12.81 11.59 2.16
CA VAL A 160 12.74 12.54 3.28
C VAL A 160 11.96 11.93 4.45
N LEU A 161 10.85 11.24 4.18
CA LEU A 161 10.07 10.59 5.24
C LEU A 161 10.88 9.51 5.97
N LEU A 162 11.64 8.68 5.25
CA LEU A 162 12.56 7.72 5.87
C LEU A 162 13.57 8.44 6.77
N MET A 163 14.25 9.48 6.25
CA MET A 163 15.28 10.16 7.02
C MET A 163 14.74 10.84 8.27
N LEU A 164 13.48 11.27 8.22
CA LEU A 164 12.75 11.89 9.33
C LEU A 164 12.31 10.88 10.40
N LEU A 165 11.89 9.68 10.00
CA LEU A 165 11.21 8.70 10.88
C LEU A 165 12.01 7.43 11.16
N LYS A 166 13.18 7.24 10.55
CA LYS A 166 14.04 6.08 10.84
C LYS A 166 14.27 5.92 12.34
N ASN A 167 14.33 4.67 12.79
CA ASN A 167 14.42 4.28 14.22
C ASN A 167 13.23 4.72 15.10
N GLN A 168 12.18 5.34 14.54
CA GLN A 168 10.93 5.68 15.25
C GLN A 168 9.74 4.84 14.78
N VAL A 169 9.85 4.22 13.62
CA VAL A 169 8.83 3.34 13.03
C VAL A 169 9.48 2.03 12.55
N SER A 170 8.69 0.97 12.51
CA SER A 170 9.18 -0.36 12.14
C SER A 170 9.31 -0.52 10.63
N ALA A 171 8.37 0.05 9.87
CA ALA A 171 8.40 -0.05 8.42
C ALA A 171 7.77 1.17 7.74
N ILE A 172 8.34 1.56 6.60
CA ILE A 172 7.78 2.54 5.66
C ILE A 172 7.82 1.92 4.27
N CYS A 173 6.66 1.73 3.66
CA CYS A 173 6.56 1.27 2.29
C CYS A 173 5.82 2.32 1.46
N GLY A 174 6.44 2.79 0.37
CA GLY A 174 5.77 3.68 -0.55
C GLY A 174 4.90 2.94 -1.56
N THR A 175 3.87 3.62 -2.05
CA THR A 175 2.95 3.20 -3.13
C THR A 175 2.74 4.38 -4.10
N HIS A 176 1.76 4.29 -5.01
CA HIS A 176 1.33 5.29 -6.02
C HIS A 176 1.95 5.13 -7.41
N THR A 177 3.27 4.99 -7.52
CA THR A 177 3.92 5.08 -8.85
C THR A 177 3.70 3.85 -9.72
N HIS A 178 3.13 2.78 -9.12
CA HIS A 178 2.79 1.51 -9.76
C HIS A 178 3.99 0.69 -10.27
N VAL A 179 5.22 1.20 -10.16
CA VAL A 179 6.45 0.52 -10.55
C VAL A 179 7.28 0.23 -9.30
N GLY A 180 7.55 -1.06 -9.07
CA GLY A 180 8.33 -1.47 -7.91
C GLY A 180 9.79 -1.07 -8.02
N THR A 181 10.36 -0.55 -6.93
CA THR A 181 11.78 -0.21 -6.82
C THR A 181 12.61 -1.38 -6.27
N ASP A 182 13.93 -1.32 -6.50
CA ASP A 182 14.91 -2.33 -6.08
C ASP A 182 15.71 -1.89 -4.82
N ASP A 183 15.20 -0.92 -4.06
CA ASP A 183 15.86 -0.33 -2.89
C ASP A 183 15.29 -0.81 -1.55
N LEU A 184 14.82 -2.07 -1.51
CA LEU A 184 14.38 -2.68 -0.26
C LEU A 184 15.56 -2.77 0.72
N GLN A 185 15.42 -2.14 1.88
CA GLN A 185 16.47 -2.08 2.89
C GLN A 185 15.91 -2.09 4.31
N ILE A 186 16.73 -2.47 5.29
CA ILE A 186 16.52 -2.14 6.70
C ILE A 186 17.56 -1.09 7.04
N PHE A 187 17.11 0.13 7.33
CA PHE A 187 17.96 1.29 7.62
C PHE A 187 17.70 1.76 9.05
N GLU A 188 18.69 1.67 9.94
CA GLU A 188 18.56 2.04 11.36
C GLU A 188 17.26 1.49 12.00
N ASN A 189 17.09 0.16 12.01
CA ASN A 189 15.93 -0.57 12.55
C ASN A 189 14.59 -0.38 11.80
N THR A 190 14.53 0.39 10.71
CA THR A 190 13.32 0.61 9.93
C THR A 190 13.41 -0.09 8.58
N ALA A 191 12.46 -0.99 8.26
CA ALA A 191 12.31 -1.52 6.91
C ALA A 191 11.79 -0.42 5.97
N TYR A 192 12.39 -0.30 4.78
CA TYR A 192 12.06 0.74 3.82
C TYR A 192 12.02 0.21 2.39
N LEU A 193 11.03 0.67 1.64
CA LEU A 193 10.96 0.51 0.19
C LEU A 193 10.35 1.78 -0.44
N THR A 194 11.01 2.36 -1.45
CA THR A 194 10.50 3.58 -2.12
C THR A 194 9.16 3.31 -2.80
N ASP A 195 9.03 2.22 -3.55
CA ASP A 195 7.73 1.83 -4.09
C ASP A 195 7.61 0.31 -4.20
N ILE A 196 6.53 -0.24 -3.66
CA ILE A 196 6.23 -1.66 -3.80
C ILE A 196 5.84 -2.04 -5.23
N GLY A 197 5.22 -1.11 -5.96
CA GLY A 197 4.64 -1.28 -7.27
C GLY A 197 3.23 -1.88 -7.22
N LEU A 198 2.57 -1.91 -8.38
CA LEU A 198 1.19 -2.37 -8.47
C LEU A 198 1.03 -3.89 -8.28
N THR A 199 -0.18 -4.31 -7.89
CA THR A 199 -0.72 -5.65 -8.05
C THR A 199 -1.86 -5.63 -9.07
N GLY A 200 -1.63 -6.18 -10.27
CA GLY A 200 -2.47 -5.95 -11.44
C GLY A 200 -1.70 -6.16 -12.76
N CYS A 201 -2.17 -5.58 -13.86
CA CYS A 201 -1.55 -5.71 -15.18
C CYS A 201 -0.19 -4.98 -15.23
N TYR A 202 0.89 -5.69 -15.55
CA TYR A 202 2.24 -5.10 -15.66
C TYR A 202 2.75 -4.97 -17.09
N ASP A 203 2.00 -5.49 -18.07
CA ASP A 203 2.38 -5.53 -19.49
C ASP A 203 1.75 -4.40 -20.32
N ASN A 204 1.24 -3.36 -19.66
CA ASN A 204 0.69 -2.15 -20.28
C ASN A 204 1.13 -0.88 -19.50
N VAL A 205 0.42 0.23 -19.64
CA VAL A 205 0.80 1.50 -19.01
C VAL A 205 0.24 1.56 -17.60
N ILE A 206 1.08 1.20 -16.61
CA ILE A 206 0.79 1.29 -15.16
C ILE A 206 -0.56 0.70 -14.72
N GLY A 207 -0.98 -0.40 -15.34
CA GLY A 207 -2.25 -1.09 -15.06
C GLY A 207 -3.41 -0.75 -16.01
N MET A 208 -3.24 0.23 -16.90
CA MET A 208 -4.24 0.69 -17.87
C MET A 208 -3.92 0.22 -19.29
N ASP A 209 -4.94 0.07 -20.14
CA ASP A 209 -4.78 -0.17 -21.58
C ASP A 209 -3.96 0.95 -22.23
N ALA A 210 -2.98 0.60 -23.06
CA ALA A 210 -2.00 1.55 -23.58
C ALA A 210 -2.59 2.57 -24.57
N LYS A 211 -3.75 2.29 -25.19
CA LYS A 211 -4.31 3.13 -26.27
C LYS A 211 -4.54 4.58 -25.84
N ILE A 212 -5.22 4.78 -24.71
CA ILE A 212 -5.61 6.12 -24.23
C ILE A 212 -4.44 6.90 -23.63
N PRO A 213 -3.56 6.31 -22.80
CA PRO A 213 -2.32 6.95 -22.36
C PRO A 213 -1.44 7.40 -23.54
N ILE A 214 -1.25 6.56 -24.57
CA ILE A 214 -0.46 6.93 -25.76
C ILE A 214 -1.11 8.09 -26.52
N GLN A 215 -2.44 8.04 -26.73
CA GLN A 215 -3.15 9.14 -27.37
C GLN A 215 -2.98 10.44 -26.58
N LYS A 216 -3.18 10.41 -25.26
CA LYS A 216 -3.03 11.59 -24.40
C LYS A 216 -1.62 12.17 -24.47
N ALA A 217 -0.60 11.31 -24.42
CA ALA A 217 0.80 11.72 -24.50
C ALA A 217 1.18 12.35 -25.86
N THR A 218 0.62 11.84 -26.95
CA THR A 218 0.97 12.28 -28.32
C THR A 218 0.13 13.47 -28.82
N THR A 219 -1.07 13.66 -28.28
CA THR A 219 -2.04 14.66 -28.77
C THR A 219 -2.48 15.68 -27.72
N GLY A 220 -2.23 15.42 -26.44
CA GLY A 220 -2.75 16.20 -25.32
C GLY A 220 -4.25 15.97 -25.02
N ILE A 221 -4.97 15.25 -25.88
CA ILE A 221 -6.41 15.01 -25.71
C ILE A 221 -6.64 13.90 -24.70
N SER A 222 -7.44 14.18 -23.68
CA SER A 222 -7.81 13.20 -22.64
C SER A 222 -8.86 12.21 -23.15
N GLY A 223 -8.86 11.02 -22.56
CA GLY A 223 -9.86 9.98 -22.79
C GLY A 223 -10.11 9.18 -21.51
N HIS A 224 -11.05 8.24 -21.57
CA HIS A 224 -11.35 7.35 -20.44
C HIS A 224 -10.29 6.25 -20.34
N PHE A 225 -9.62 6.14 -19.19
CA PHE A 225 -8.70 5.03 -18.95
C PHE A 225 -9.47 3.76 -18.60
N GLU A 226 -9.02 2.64 -19.15
CA GLU A 226 -9.64 1.33 -18.95
C GLU A 226 -8.60 0.33 -18.44
N VAL A 227 -9.00 -0.48 -17.46
CA VAL A 227 -8.20 -1.64 -17.04
C VAL A 227 -8.46 -2.79 -18.03
N PRO A 228 -7.42 -3.40 -18.64
CA PRO A 228 -7.60 -4.49 -19.59
C PRO A 228 -8.34 -5.68 -18.97
N ASN A 229 -9.24 -6.29 -19.74
CA ASN A 229 -9.95 -7.52 -19.32
C ASN A 229 -9.03 -8.74 -19.20
N SER A 230 -7.96 -8.77 -20.00
CA SER A 230 -6.95 -9.83 -20.03
C SER A 230 -5.58 -9.19 -20.17
N CYS A 231 -4.64 -9.59 -19.32
CA CYS A 231 -3.28 -9.07 -19.28
C CYS A 231 -2.36 -10.05 -18.53
N LYS A 232 -1.05 -9.84 -18.61
CA LYS A 232 -0.10 -10.47 -17.69
C LYS A 232 -0.14 -9.69 -16.38
N SER A 233 -0.57 -10.35 -15.32
CA SER A 233 -0.64 -9.75 -13.99
C SER A 233 0.52 -10.15 -13.08
N ILE A 234 0.83 -9.26 -12.15
CA ILE A 234 1.82 -9.44 -11.09
C ILE A 234 1.15 -9.15 -9.74
N LEU A 235 1.55 -9.88 -8.70
CA LEU A 235 1.32 -9.55 -7.30
C LEU A 235 2.68 -9.19 -6.69
N GLN A 236 2.73 -8.03 -6.04
CA GLN A 236 3.93 -7.54 -5.35
C GLN A 236 3.63 -7.33 -3.87
N MET A 237 4.43 -7.94 -3.02
CA MET A 237 4.26 -7.88 -1.57
C MET A 237 5.60 -7.68 -0.87
N MET A 238 5.69 -6.71 0.05
CA MET A 238 6.76 -6.64 1.04
C MET A 238 6.36 -7.49 2.25
N VAL A 239 7.28 -8.31 2.76
CA VAL A 239 7.11 -9.04 4.02
C VAL A 239 8.16 -8.54 4.98
N VAL A 240 7.76 -8.16 6.19
CA VAL A 240 8.66 -7.65 7.23
C VAL A 240 8.39 -8.33 8.57
N ASP A 241 9.46 -8.73 9.25
CA ASP A 241 9.43 -9.20 10.63
C ASP A 241 9.64 -8.04 11.58
N ILE A 242 8.66 -7.80 12.45
CA ILE A 242 8.65 -6.69 13.40
C ILE A 242 8.62 -7.23 14.82
N GLU A 243 9.48 -6.72 15.69
CA GLU A 243 9.54 -7.05 17.11
C GLU A 243 10.00 -5.81 17.90
N ASP A 244 9.22 -5.41 18.91
CA ASP A 244 9.50 -4.26 19.80
C ASP A 244 9.86 -2.95 19.06
N GLY A 245 9.15 -2.67 17.97
CA GLY A 245 9.34 -1.49 17.13
C GLY A 245 10.40 -1.63 16.04
N ILE A 246 11.17 -2.72 16.03
CA ILE A 246 12.33 -2.94 15.15
C ILE A 246 11.96 -3.88 13.99
N ALA A 247 12.36 -3.54 12.77
CA ALA A 247 12.39 -4.48 11.66
C ALA A 247 13.61 -5.41 11.78
N LYS A 248 13.37 -6.71 11.96
CA LYS A 248 14.41 -7.75 12.11
C LYS A 248 14.84 -8.34 10.78
N ASP A 249 13.89 -8.51 9.87
CA ASP A 249 14.10 -9.06 8.54
C ASP A 249 13.04 -8.49 7.57
N SER A 250 13.36 -8.44 6.28
CA SER A 250 12.42 -8.00 5.26
C SER A 250 12.79 -8.55 3.88
N PHE A 251 11.78 -8.92 3.11
CA PHE A 251 11.93 -9.38 1.73
C PHE A 251 10.72 -9.02 0.87
N LYS A 252 10.93 -8.88 -0.44
CA LYS A 252 9.89 -8.60 -1.43
C LYS A 252 9.57 -9.85 -2.25
N ILE A 253 8.30 -10.22 -2.29
CA ILE A 253 7.75 -11.28 -3.12
C ILE A 253 7.17 -10.67 -4.40
N LYS A 254 7.54 -11.23 -5.54
CA LYS A 254 6.90 -11.02 -6.85
C LYS A 254 6.32 -12.34 -7.35
N LYS A 255 5.01 -12.36 -7.63
CA LYS A 255 4.30 -13.50 -8.22
C LYS A 255 3.67 -13.09 -9.55
N TYR A 256 4.17 -13.67 -10.64
CA TYR A 256 3.63 -13.44 -11.98
C TYR A 256 2.57 -14.50 -12.32
N CYS A 257 1.52 -14.10 -13.04
CA CYS A 257 0.44 -15.01 -13.44
C CYS A 257 0.90 -16.17 -14.33
N ASN A 258 1.99 -15.97 -15.08
CA ASN A 258 2.56 -16.92 -16.03
C ASN A 258 3.81 -17.64 -15.51
N ASN A 259 4.15 -17.47 -14.23
CA ASN A 259 5.29 -18.16 -13.62
C ASN A 259 4.82 -18.88 -12.35
N ALA A 260 5.11 -20.18 -12.24
CA ALA A 260 4.76 -20.96 -11.06
C ALA A 260 5.52 -20.49 -9.81
N ASN A 261 6.79 -20.12 -9.97
CA ASN A 261 7.69 -19.78 -8.87
C ASN A 261 7.46 -18.36 -8.35
N LEU A 262 7.73 -18.17 -7.07
CA LEU A 262 7.87 -16.86 -6.45
C LEU A 262 9.27 -16.33 -6.72
N MET A 263 9.36 -15.04 -7.04
CA MET A 263 10.64 -14.32 -7.05
C MET A 263 10.78 -13.55 -5.76
N ILE A 264 11.85 -13.80 -5.01
CA ILE A 264 12.10 -13.20 -3.70
C ILE A 264 13.37 -12.34 -3.78
N THR A 265 13.28 -11.12 -3.27
CA THR A 265 14.42 -10.20 -3.14
C THR A 265 14.57 -9.81 -1.68
N GLN A 266 15.76 -10.06 -1.11
CA GLN A 266 16.05 -9.78 0.30
C GLN A 266 16.37 -8.30 0.50
N ALA A 267 16.03 -7.76 1.67
CA ALA A 267 16.43 -6.41 2.05
C ALA A 267 17.95 -6.32 2.22
N ILE A 268 18.51 -5.16 1.86
CA ILE A 268 19.89 -4.79 2.22
C ILE A 268 19.87 -4.24 3.65
N ILE A 269 20.75 -4.72 4.52
CA ILE A 269 20.91 -4.17 5.88
C ILE A 269 21.93 -3.04 5.83
N ILE A 270 21.54 -1.83 6.26
CA ILE A 270 22.36 -0.61 6.25
C ILE A 270 22.43 0.01 7.65
#